data_AF-A0A0N0D410-F1
#
_entry.id   AF-A0A0N0D410-F1
#
_cell.length_a   1.000
_cell.length_b   1.000
_cell.length_c   1.000
_cell.angle_alpha   90.00
_cell.angle_beta   90.00
_cell.angle_gamma   90.00
#
_symmetry.space_group_name_H-M   'P 1'
#
loop_
_entity.id
_entity.type
_entity.pdbx_description
1 polymer ?
#
loop_
_entity_poly.entity_id
_entity_poly.type
_entity_poly.pdbx_seq_one_letter_code
_entity_poly.pdbx_strand_id
1 'polypeptide(L)'
;MKQKVLKTVLLLFFVKLIIIQLSWADWQTPTAIKVGQDGSQKCKIAKYKEYVYVLTAGGGDDKEKLFFYISTDRGGSFDEGRLLSSDENTSDIEIKAAPNGDIHLFWIGGYPRVLHYMKSTNNGAIFSPPLSINVEGDWADDFDCFVKDKDTLYFVFQGSAKPKIEIFHDIIYVSCTIIILILLKYF
;
A
#
# COMPACT_ATOMS: atom_id res chain seq x y z
N MET A 1 18.88 18.84 59.25
CA MET A 1 17.70 19.42 58.55
C MET A 1 17.97 19.73 57.07
N LYS A 2 18.85 20.70 56.73
CA LYS A 2 19.06 21.22 55.35
C LYS A 2 19.18 20.16 54.22
N GLN A 3 19.92 19.07 54.41
CA GLN A 3 20.08 18.02 53.37
C GLN A 3 18.78 17.32 52.94
N LYS A 4 17.80 17.13 53.83
CA LYS A 4 16.51 16.52 53.44
C LYS A 4 15.75 17.44 52.48
N VAL A 5 15.68 18.73 52.81
CA VAL A 5 15.04 19.76 51.96
C VAL A 5 15.72 19.82 50.59
N LEU A 6 17.06 19.80 50.55
CA LEU A 6 17.80 19.82 49.29
C LEU A 6 17.49 18.59 48.41
N LYS A 7 17.41 17.38 48.98
CA LYS A 7 17.02 16.17 48.24
C LYS A 7 15.57 16.24 47.73
N THR A 8 14.62 16.75 48.53
CA THR A 8 13.22 16.93 48.10
C THR A 8 13.08 17.96 46.98
N VAL A 9 13.79 19.09 47.06
CA VAL A 9 13.79 20.13 46.00
C VAL A 9 14.41 19.58 44.71
N LEU A 10 15.52 18.84 44.79
CA LEU A 10 16.15 18.23 43.61
C LEU A 10 15.22 17.19 42.96
N LEU A 11 14.56 16.34 43.77
CA LEU A 11 13.62 15.34 43.27
C LEU A 11 12.41 15.99 42.57
N LEU A 12 11.86 17.08 43.11
CA LEU A 12 10.79 17.84 42.47
C LEU A 12 11.23 18.51 41.16
N PHE A 13 12.48 18.97 41.07
CA PHE A 13 13.05 19.48 39.82
C PHE A 13 13.22 18.38 38.77
N PHE A 14 13.74 17.21 39.14
CA PHE A 14 13.84 16.06 38.23
C PHE A 14 12.45 15.54 37.79
N VAL A 15 11.47 15.45 38.69
CA VAL A 15 10.10 15.09 38.31
C VAL A 15 9.49 16.11 37.35
N LYS A 16 9.76 17.42 37.51
CA LYS A 16 9.35 18.44 36.52
C LYS A 16 10.07 18.34 35.18
N LEU A 17 11.36 18.00 35.14
CA LEU A 17 12.09 17.76 33.89
C LEU A 17 11.71 16.43 33.21
N ILE A 18 11.21 15.46 33.97
CA ILE A 18 10.73 14.16 33.48
C ILE A 18 9.24 14.23 33.07
N ILE A 19 8.57 15.38 33.25
CA ILE A 19 7.50 15.81 32.32
C ILE A 19 8.16 16.23 31.01
N ILE A 20 8.76 15.25 30.33
CA ILE A 20 9.00 15.29 28.89
C ILE A 20 7.67 15.65 28.25
N GLN A 21 7.68 16.57 27.28
CA GLN A 21 6.47 16.91 26.55
C GLN A 21 5.97 15.69 25.77
N LEU A 22 5.06 14.94 26.39
CA LEU A 22 4.04 14.19 25.69
C LEU A 22 3.10 15.21 25.03
N SER A 23 3.59 15.83 23.95
CA SER A 23 2.75 16.31 22.88
C SER A 23 2.06 15.07 22.31
N TRP A 24 0.90 14.75 22.87
CA TRP A 24 -0.15 14.03 22.14
C TRP A 24 -0.20 14.65 20.74
N ALA A 25 -0.18 13.82 19.70
CA ALA A 25 -0.02 14.33 18.33
C ALA A 25 -1.03 15.45 18.08
N ASP A 26 -0.54 16.67 17.87
CA ASP A 26 -1.36 17.86 17.63
C ASP A 26 -1.97 17.76 16.24
N TRP A 27 -3.01 16.92 16.13
CA TRP A 27 -3.78 16.67 14.91
C TRP A 27 -4.36 17.99 14.40
N GLN A 28 -3.63 18.61 13.47
CA GLN A 28 -4.09 19.79 12.76
C GLN A 28 -5.40 19.45 12.06
N THR A 29 -6.32 20.42 11.97
CA THR A 29 -7.55 20.29 11.19
C THR A 29 -7.21 19.75 9.79
N PRO A 30 -7.74 18.58 9.37
CA PRO A 30 -7.35 17.98 8.10
C PRO A 30 -7.66 18.90 6.91
N THR A 31 -6.62 19.40 6.25
CA THR A 31 -6.76 20.12 4.98
C THR A 31 -7.16 19.14 3.90
N ALA A 32 -8.29 19.39 3.22
CA ALA A 32 -8.69 18.62 2.07
C ALA A 32 -7.75 18.90 0.88
N ILE A 33 -7.06 17.87 0.41
CA ILE A 33 -6.18 17.93 -0.77
C ILE A 33 -6.84 17.08 -1.86
N LYS A 34 -7.18 17.70 -2.99
CA LYS A 34 -7.84 17.01 -4.11
C LYS A 34 -6.79 16.24 -4.92
N VAL A 35 -6.97 14.93 -5.01
CA VAL A 35 -6.16 13.99 -5.80
C VAL A 35 -7.15 13.03 -6.47
N GLY A 36 -6.90 12.67 -7.73
CA GLY A 36 -7.87 11.95 -8.56
C GLY A 36 -8.82 12.87 -9.33
N GLN A 37 -9.46 12.30 -10.36
CA GLN A 37 -10.55 12.95 -11.10
C GLN A 37 -11.87 12.94 -10.29
N ASP A 38 -12.77 13.87 -10.57
CA ASP A 38 -14.07 13.93 -9.89
C ASP A 38 -14.89 12.65 -10.14
N GLY A 39 -15.48 12.12 -9.07
CA GLY A 39 -16.24 10.86 -9.11
C GLY A 39 -15.39 9.58 -9.01
N SER A 40 -14.07 9.68 -8.78
CA SER A 40 -13.18 8.53 -8.51
C SER A 40 -13.73 7.65 -7.38
N GLN A 41 -14.13 6.41 -7.69
CA GLN A 41 -14.85 5.53 -6.75
C GLN A 41 -13.95 4.67 -5.85
N LYS A 42 -12.76 4.29 -6.33
CA LYS A 42 -11.79 3.50 -5.56
C LYS A 42 -10.46 4.25 -5.48
N CYS A 43 -9.90 4.37 -4.28
CA CYS A 43 -8.56 4.91 -4.06
C CYS A 43 -7.76 4.06 -3.05
N LYS A 44 -6.45 4.01 -3.23
CA LYS A 44 -5.47 3.39 -2.33
C LYS A 44 -4.24 4.29 -2.22
N ILE A 45 -3.53 4.20 -1.09
CA ILE A 45 -2.42 5.09 -0.76
C ILE A 45 -1.21 4.30 -0.23
N ALA A 46 -0.01 4.67 -0.65
CA ALA A 46 1.25 4.15 -0.13
C ALA A 46 2.26 5.29 0.11
N LYS A 47 3.34 4.99 0.84
CA LYS A 47 4.38 5.96 1.18
C LYS A 47 5.77 5.34 1.11
N TYR A 48 6.75 6.08 0.58
CA TYR A 48 8.17 5.76 0.72
C TYR A 48 8.98 7.02 1.02
N LYS A 49 9.63 7.07 2.18
CA LYS A 49 10.38 8.25 2.66
C LYS A 49 9.50 9.53 2.64
N GLU A 50 9.82 10.44 1.73
CA GLU A 50 9.14 11.73 1.49
C GLU A 50 7.98 11.61 0.48
N TYR A 51 7.99 10.56 -0.34
CA TYR A 51 7.01 10.34 -1.39
C TYR A 51 5.72 9.75 -0.84
N VAL A 52 4.59 10.27 -1.30
CA VAL A 52 3.26 9.70 -1.09
C VAL A 52 2.67 9.38 -2.46
N TYR A 53 2.12 8.17 -2.60
CA TYR A 53 1.58 7.64 -3.84
C TYR A 53 0.09 7.39 -3.67
N VAL A 54 -0.71 7.82 -4.64
CA VAL A 54 -2.16 7.54 -4.66
C VAL A 54 -2.49 6.83 -5.97
N LEU A 55 -3.15 5.67 -5.86
CA LEU A 55 -3.69 4.91 -6.98
C LEU A 55 -5.22 5.06 -6.95
N THR A 56 -5.83 5.37 -8.09
CA THR A 56 -7.29 5.55 -8.20
C THR A 56 -7.87 4.79 -9.38
N ALA A 57 -9.09 4.27 -9.24
CA ALA A 57 -9.83 3.58 -10.29
C ALA A 57 -11.26 4.14 -10.46
N GLY A 58 -11.59 4.48 -11.71
CA GLY A 58 -12.91 4.80 -12.25
C GLY A 58 -13.57 6.07 -11.71
N GLY A 59 -13.71 7.10 -12.56
CA GLY A 59 -14.38 8.36 -12.20
C GLY A 59 -14.80 9.21 -13.42
N GLY A 60 -15.87 9.97 -13.28
CA GLY A 60 -16.45 10.76 -14.38
C GLY A 60 -17.04 9.90 -15.51
N ASP A 61 -16.92 10.39 -16.74
CA ASP A 61 -17.17 9.58 -17.95
C ASP A 61 -16.10 8.48 -18.12
N ASP A 62 -14.91 8.72 -17.57
CA ASP A 62 -13.77 7.80 -17.50
C ASP A 62 -13.92 6.76 -16.37
N LYS A 63 -15.06 6.07 -16.39
CA LYS A 63 -15.22 4.80 -15.66
C LYS A 63 -14.10 3.85 -16.08
N GLU A 64 -13.69 3.01 -15.13
CA GLU A 64 -12.78 1.88 -15.40
C GLU A 64 -11.37 2.27 -15.90
N LYS A 65 -10.92 3.52 -15.70
CA LYS A 65 -9.50 3.88 -15.89
C LYS A 65 -8.69 3.83 -14.60
N LEU A 66 -7.42 3.41 -14.70
CA LEU A 66 -6.45 3.36 -13.62
C LEU A 66 -5.49 4.55 -13.69
N PHE A 67 -5.52 5.43 -12.69
CA PHE A 67 -4.61 6.58 -12.58
C PHE A 67 -3.70 6.48 -11.36
N PHE A 68 -2.46 6.92 -11.52
CA PHE A 68 -1.44 7.00 -10.48
C PHE A 68 -0.94 8.43 -10.28
N TYR A 69 -0.87 8.86 -9.03
CA TYR A 69 -0.43 10.19 -8.60
C TYR A 69 0.76 10.08 -7.65
N ILE A 70 1.71 11.00 -7.76
CA ILE A 70 2.86 11.13 -6.85
C ILE A 70 2.90 12.52 -6.21
N SER A 71 3.13 12.53 -4.89
CA SER A 71 3.62 13.67 -4.14
C SER A 71 5.10 13.46 -3.83
N THR A 72 5.87 14.55 -3.85
CA THR A 72 7.30 14.57 -3.47
C THR A 72 7.55 15.40 -2.19
N ASP A 73 6.48 15.94 -1.58
CA ASP A 73 6.49 16.93 -0.50
C ASP A 73 5.68 16.46 0.74
N ARG A 74 5.72 15.15 1.03
CA ARG A 74 4.99 14.49 2.14
C ARG A 74 3.45 14.50 2.01
N GLY A 75 2.93 14.74 0.81
CA GLY A 75 1.50 14.80 0.52
C GLY A 75 0.93 16.23 0.55
N GLY A 76 1.76 17.28 0.49
CA GLY A 76 1.31 18.66 0.41
C GLY A 76 0.74 19.04 -0.96
N SER A 77 1.28 18.45 -2.02
CA SER A 77 0.83 18.57 -3.40
C SER A 77 1.12 17.28 -4.19
N PHE A 78 0.40 17.07 -5.29
CA PHE A 78 0.51 15.89 -6.15
C PHE A 78 0.67 16.33 -7.62
N ASP A 79 1.21 15.45 -8.47
CA ASP A 79 1.25 15.66 -9.92
C ASP A 79 -0.16 15.59 -10.56
N GLU A 80 -0.23 15.89 -11.86
CA GLU A 80 -1.49 15.89 -12.64
C GLU A 80 -2.16 14.51 -12.76
N GLY A 81 -1.45 13.45 -12.39
CA GLY A 81 -1.88 12.07 -12.52
C GLY A 81 -1.54 11.45 -13.87
N ARG A 82 -1.10 10.20 -13.85
CA ARG A 82 -0.73 9.43 -15.04
C ARG A 82 -1.67 8.25 -15.22
N LEU A 83 -2.26 8.14 -16.41
CA LEU A 83 -3.04 6.98 -16.83
C LEU A 83 -2.09 5.79 -16.97
N LEU A 84 -2.33 4.71 -16.21
CA LEU A 84 -1.52 3.48 -16.27
C LEU A 84 -2.24 2.35 -17.01
N SER A 85 -3.56 2.28 -16.92
CA SER A 85 -4.38 1.39 -17.75
C SER A 85 -5.75 1.99 -18.06
N SER A 86 -6.32 1.57 -19.17
CA SER A 86 -7.70 1.82 -19.60
C SER A 86 -8.43 0.51 -19.91
N ASP A 87 -8.16 -0.54 -19.13
CA ASP A 87 -8.90 -1.81 -19.23
C ASP A 87 -10.36 -1.61 -18.86
N GLU A 88 -11.29 -2.11 -19.68
CA GLU A 88 -12.70 -2.22 -19.30
C GLU A 88 -12.84 -2.97 -17.96
N ASN A 89 -13.85 -2.61 -17.17
CA ASN A 89 -14.12 -3.21 -15.85
C ASN A 89 -12.99 -3.09 -14.82
N THR A 90 -12.04 -2.13 -14.96
CA THR A 90 -10.98 -1.92 -13.97
C THR A 90 -11.54 -1.73 -12.56
N SER A 91 -11.15 -2.61 -11.66
CA SER A 91 -11.62 -2.66 -10.28
C SER A 91 -10.51 -3.11 -9.32
N ASP A 92 -10.83 -3.07 -8.03
CA ASP A 92 -10.10 -3.79 -6.96
C ASP A 92 -8.59 -3.56 -7.01
N ILE A 93 -8.23 -2.29 -6.86
CA ILE A 93 -6.85 -1.81 -6.96
C ILE A 93 -6.08 -1.98 -5.65
N GLU A 94 -4.76 -2.13 -5.73
CA GLU A 94 -3.85 -2.10 -4.57
C GLU A 94 -2.48 -1.49 -4.96
N ILE A 95 -1.86 -0.79 -4.00
CA ILE A 95 -0.52 -0.21 -4.15
C ILE A 95 0.30 -0.49 -2.89
N LYS A 96 1.49 -1.09 -3.05
CA LYS A 96 2.47 -1.26 -1.98
C LYS A 96 3.79 -0.58 -2.37
N ALA A 97 4.46 0.03 -1.39
CA ALA A 97 5.80 0.57 -1.54
C ALA A 97 6.78 -0.26 -0.69
N ALA A 98 7.82 -0.79 -1.33
CA ALA A 98 8.79 -1.68 -0.72
C ALA A 98 9.90 -0.93 0.03
N PRO A 99 10.63 -1.57 0.97
CA PRO A 99 11.67 -0.90 1.76
C PRO A 99 12.86 -0.33 0.95
N ASN A 100 13.07 -0.80 -0.28
CA ASN A 100 14.06 -0.27 -1.23
C ASN A 100 13.55 0.95 -2.03
N GLY A 101 12.25 1.19 -2.09
CA GLY A 101 11.61 2.22 -2.92
C GLY A 101 10.94 1.69 -4.19
N ASP A 102 10.92 0.37 -4.41
CA ASP A 102 10.14 -0.22 -5.50
C ASP A 102 8.64 -0.08 -5.21
N ILE A 103 7.86 0.27 -6.23
CA ILE A 103 6.41 0.47 -6.13
C ILE A 103 5.71 -0.63 -6.91
N HIS A 104 4.84 -1.37 -6.23
CA HIS A 104 4.11 -2.53 -6.74
C HIS A 104 2.63 -2.16 -6.85
N LEU A 105 2.06 -2.29 -8.04
CA LEU A 105 0.65 -1.99 -8.34
C LEU A 105 -0.07 -3.25 -8.81
N PHE A 106 -1.32 -3.41 -8.37
CA PHE A 106 -2.20 -4.50 -8.77
C PHE A 106 -3.60 -3.96 -9.04
N TRP A 107 -4.30 -4.54 -10.01
CA TRP A 107 -5.71 -4.28 -10.29
C TRP A 107 -6.36 -5.49 -10.97
N ILE A 108 -7.68 -5.59 -10.84
CA ILE A 108 -8.48 -6.43 -11.73
C ILE A 108 -8.87 -5.57 -12.95
N GLY A 109 -8.80 -6.12 -14.16
CA GLY A 109 -9.23 -5.43 -15.39
C GLY A 109 -9.44 -6.38 -16.57
N GLY A 110 -10.21 -5.93 -17.55
CA GLY A 110 -10.56 -6.69 -18.75
C GLY A 110 -11.53 -7.86 -18.50
N TYR A 111 -11.90 -8.56 -19.57
CA TYR A 111 -12.71 -9.79 -19.49
C TYR A 111 -11.78 -11.03 -19.45
N PRO A 112 -12.02 -12.02 -18.56
CA PRO A 112 -13.18 -12.20 -17.70
C PRO A 112 -12.94 -11.76 -16.23
N ARG A 113 -12.27 -10.62 -15.98
CA ARG A 113 -11.58 -10.20 -14.74
C ARG A 113 -10.18 -10.81 -14.64
N VAL A 114 -9.20 -10.16 -15.26
CA VAL A 114 -7.77 -10.54 -15.19
C VAL A 114 -7.08 -9.74 -14.08
N LEU A 115 -6.28 -10.41 -13.25
CA LEU A 115 -5.39 -9.77 -12.28
C LEU A 115 -4.11 -9.34 -12.99
N HIS A 116 -3.83 -8.04 -12.96
CA HIS A 116 -2.65 -7.43 -13.55
C HIS A 116 -1.67 -6.93 -12.48
N TYR A 117 -0.40 -6.83 -12.86
CA TYR A 117 0.69 -6.35 -12.02
C TYR A 117 1.62 -5.39 -12.78
N MET A 118 2.10 -4.34 -12.11
CA MET A 118 3.18 -3.46 -12.57
C MET A 118 4.19 -3.19 -11.44
N LYS A 119 5.48 -3.04 -11.79
CA LYS A 119 6.50 -2.54 -10.86
C LYS A 119 7.21 -1.28 -11.37
N SER A 120 7.45 -0.32 -10.48
CA SER A 120 8.45 0.73 -10.66
C SER A 120 9.67 0.44 -9.79
N THR A 121 10.87 0.68 -10.33
CA THR A 121 12.15 0.64 -9.59
C THR A 121 12.77 2.03 -9.38
N ASN A 122 12.02 3.10 -9.68
CA ASN A 122 12.50 4.48 -9.60
C ASN A 122 11.48 5.41 -8.91
N ASN A 123 10.97 4.97 -7.74
CA ASN A 123 10.00 5.71 -6.91
C ASN A 123 8.72 6.12 -7.68
N GLY A 124 8.22 5.27 -8.58
CA GLY A 124 7.00 5.54 -9.33
C GLY A 124 7.13 6.53 -10.50
N ALA A 125 8.35 6.86 -10.95
CA ALA A 125 8.53 7.74 -12.11
C ALA A 125 8.19 7.05 -13.44
N ILE A 126 8.61 5.78 -13.63
CA ILE A 126 8.14 4.89 -14.71
C ILE A 126 7.75 3.53 -14.12
N PHE A 127 6.87 2.80 -14.81
CA PHE A 127 6.48 1.43 -14.48
C PHE A 127 6.86 0.47 -15.61
N SER A 128 6.98 -0.81 -15.28
CA SER A 128 7.00 -1.90 -16.26
C SER A 128 5.71 -1.91 -17.09
N PRO A 129 5.68 -2.57 -18.26
CA PRO A 129 4.43 -3.00 -18.86
C PRO A 129 3.59 -3.84 -17.86
N PRO A 130 2.25 -3.88 -18.03
CA PRO A 130 1.39 -4.78 -17.27
C PRO A 130 1.79 -6.25 -17.49
N LEU A 131 1.71 -7.04 -16.41
CA LEU A 131 1.82 -8.50 -16.43
C LEU A 131 0.51 -9.10 -15.92
N SER A 132 -0.18 -9.86 -16.77
CA SER A 132 -1.30 -10.71 -16.35
C SER A 132 -0.79 -11.85 -15.46
N ILE A 133 -1.46 -12.08 -14.34
CA ILE A 133 -1.05 -13.03 -13.29
C ILE A 133 -1.79 -14.37 -13.40
N ASN A 134 -3.09 -14.34 -13.64
CA ASN A 134 -3.89 -15.56 -13.84
C ASN A 134 -3.74 -16.11 -15.27
N VAL A 135 -4.14 -17.38 -15.44
CA VAL A 135 -4.13 -18.06 -16.74
C VAL A 135 -5.14 -17.41 -17.69
N GLU A 136 -4.80 -17.36 -18.99
CA GLU A 136 -5.68 -16.88 -20.06
C GLU A 136 -7.03 -17.63 -20.05
N GLY A 137 -8.14 -16.88 -20.03
CA GLY A 137 -9.49 -17.42 -19.94
C GLY A 137 -9.98 -17.78 -18.52
N ASP A 138 -9.12 -17.69 -17.50
CA ASP A 138 -9.53 -17.74 -16.10
C ASP A 138 -9.90 -16.34 -15.58
N TRP A 139 -10.68 -16.27 -14.50
CA TRP A 139 -10.94 -15.04 -13.75
C TRP A 139 -10.16 -15.00 -12.44
N ALA A 140 -9.86 -13.79 -11.97
CA ALA A 140 -9.24 -13.50 -10.68
C ALA A 140 -10.05 -12.43 -9.91
N ASP A 141 -10.16 -12.58 -8.60
CA ASP A 141 -10.91 -11.68 -7.72
C ASP A 141 -10.40 -11.72 -6.26
N ASP A 142 -10.93 -10.84 -5.40
CA ASP A 142 -10.73 -10.81 -3.94
C ASP A 142 -9.25 -10.98 -3.49
N PHE A 143 -8.34 -10.26 -4.14
CA PHE A 143 -6.90 -10.41 -3.88
C PHE A 143 -6.38 -9.53 -2.73
N ASP A 144 -5.31 -9.98 -2.06
CA ASP A 144 -4.54 -9.15 -1.12
C ASP A 144 -3.01 -9.32 -1.27
N CYS A 145 -2.34 -8.20 -0.98
CA CYS A 145 -0.93 -7.85 -1.08
C CYS A 145 -0.07 -7.87 0.21
N PHE A 146 1.10 -8.53 0.26
CA PHE A 146 2.10 -8.22 1.30
C PHE A 146 3.56 -8.20 0.79
N VAL A 147 4.21 -7.04 0.90
CA VAL A 147 5.66 -6.89 0.69
C VAL A 147 6.39 -7.18 2.01
N LYS A 148 7.26 -8.17 2.01
CA LYS A 148 8.08 -8.56 3.19
C LYS A 148 9.43 -7.84 3.21
N ASP A 149 10.08 -7.65 2.06
CA ASP A 149 11.38 -6.98 1.93
C ASP A 149 11.61 -6.45 0.51
N LYS A 150 12.87 -6.21 0.12
CA LYS A 150 13.23 -5.63 -1.19
C LYS A 150 13.08 -6.58 -2.38
N ASP A 151 13.06 -7.89 -2.13
CA ASP A 151 12.93 -8.93 -3.15
C ASP A 151 11.56 -9.60 -3.06
N THR A 152 11.01 -9.69 -1.84
CA THR A 152 9.80 -10.46 -1.54
C THR A 152 8.50 -9.65 -1.63
N LEU A 153 7.60 -10.12 -2.48
CA LEU A 153 6.17 -9.88 -2.39
C LEU A 153 5.41 -11.20 -2.41
N TYR A 154 4.51 -11.39 -1.44
CA TYR A 154 3.46 -12.42 -1.46
C TYR A 154 2.14 -11.78 -1.89
N PHE A 155 1.34 -12.51 -2.64
CA PHE A 155 -0.06 -12.17 -2.88
C PHE A 155 -0.93 -13.43 -2.85
N VAL A 156 -2.23 -13.24 -2.64
CA VAL A 156 -3.27 -14.26 -2.70
C VAL A 156 -4.46 -13.71 -3.48
N PHE A 157 -5.22 -14.58 -4.17
CA PHE A 157 -6.43 -14.21 -4.92
C PHE A 157 -7.37 -15.44 -5.02
N GLN A 158 -8.61 -15.20 -5.42
CA GLN A 158 -9.60 -16.23 -5.77
C GLN A 158 -9.73 -16.33 -7.30
N GLY A 159 -9.90 -17.53 -7.86
CA GLY A 159 -10.08 -17.74 -9.30
C GLY A 159 -10.77 -19.06 -9.64
N SER A 160 -11.00 -19.35 -10.93
CA SER A 160 -11.88 -20.45 -11.36
C SER A 160 -11.18 -21.78 -11.67
N ALA A 161 -9.87 -21.77 -11.98
CA ALA A 161 -9.11 -22.97 -12.36
C ALA A 161 -8.76 -23.92 -11.18
N LYS A 162 -9.80 -24.33 -10.44
CA LYS A 162 -9.80 -25.14 -9.19
C LYS A 162 -9.35 -24.32 -7.97
N PRO A 163 -9.89 -24.59 -6.76
CA PRO A 163 -9.51 -23.86 -5.55
C PRO A 163 -8.03 -24.08 -5.23
N LYS A 164 -7.23 -23.04 -5.43
CA LYS A 164 -5.76 -23.10 -5.36
C LYS A 164 -5.26 -21.82 -4.69
N ILE A 165 -4.78 -21.95 -3.44
CA ILE A 165 -4.07 -20.86 -2.78
C ILE A 165 -2.66 -20.83 -3.37
N GLU A 166 -2.46 -20.00 -4.39
CA GLU A 166 -1.14 -19.80 -5.00
C GLU A 166 -0.35 -18.75 -4.22
N ILE A 167 0.48 -19.22 -3.27
CA ILE A 167 1.47 -18.36 -2.62
C ILE A 167 2.62 -18.14 -3.61
N PHE A 168 2.52 -17.07 -4.40
CA PHE A 168 3.62 -16.63 -5.25
C PHE A 168 4.72 -15.96 -4.43
N HIS A 169 5.97 -16.12 -4.88
CA HIS A 169 7.15 -15.52 -4.29
C HIS A 169 8.16 -15.17 -5.39
N ASP A 170 8.77 -14.00 -5.24
CA ASP A 170 10.13 -13.59 -5.66
C ASP A 170 10.50 -13.71 -7.16
N ILE A 171 9.54 -14.11 -8.00
CA ILE A 171 9.72 -14.63 -9.37
C ILE A 171 10.86 -15.66 -9.46
N ILE A 172 10.76 -16.73 -8.68
CA ILE A 172 11.37 -18.04 -8.98
C ILE A 172 10.62 -19.17 -8.22
N TYR A 173 10.44 -20.31 -8.87
CA TYR A 173 9.63 -21.43 -8.38
C TYR A 173 10.38 -22.36 -7.43
N VAL A 174 9.71 -22.80 -6.35
CA VAL A 174 9.95 -24.10 -5.70
C VAL A 174 8.60 -24.70 -5.30
N SER A 175 8.36 -25.97 -5.63
CA SER A 175 7.18 -26.72 -5.16
C SER A 175 7.55 -27.70 -4.06
N CYS A 176 6.79 -27.71 -2.97
CA CYS A 176 6.72 -28.87 -2.07
C CYS A 176 5.38 -28.89 -1.33
N THR A 177 4.87 -30.10 -1.07
CA THR A 177 3.59 -30.31 -0.37
C THR A 177 3.78 -30.19 1.14
N ILE A 178 3.12 -29.22 1.78
CA ILE A 178 2.75 -29.25 3.20
C ILE A 178 1.57 -28.28 3.41
N ILE A 179 0.56 -28.72 4.17
CA ILE A 179 -0.50 -27.84 4.67
C ILE A 179 -0.04 -27.27 6.01
N ILE A 180 0.25 -25.97 6.05
CA ILE A 180 0.38 -25.21 7.31
C ILE A 180 -0.69 -24.11 7.30
N LEU A 181 -1.87 -24.48 7.81
CA LEU A 181 -2.84 -23.53 8.36
C LEU A 181 -2.61 -23.45 9.87
N ILE A 182 -1.57 -22.73 10.30
CA ILE A 182 -1.39 -22.44 11.73
C ILE A 182 -2.25 -21.24 12.10
N LEU A 183 -3.51 -21.54 12.42
CA LEU A 183 -4.31 -20.76 13.35
C LEU A 183 -3.89 -21.18 14.77
N LEU A 184 -3.14 -20.33 15.47
CA LEU A 184 -2.96 -20.45 16.92
C LEU A 184 -3.26 -19.10 17.59
N LYS A 185 -4.09 -19.17 18.64
CA LYS A 185 -4.25 -18.10 19.64
C LYS A 185 -2.99 -18.07 20.54
N TYR A 186 -3.01 -17.29 21.62
CA TYR A 186 -3.14 -17.79 23.00
C TYR A 186 -2.77 -16.65 23.97
N PHE A 187 -3.77 -16.25 24.78
CA PHE A 187 -3.70 -15.55 26.08
C PHE A 187 -2.70 -14.38 26.25
#